data_AF-A0A653B321-F1
#
_entry.id   AF-A0A653B321-F1
#
_cell.length_a   1.000
_cell.length_b   1.000
_cell.length_c   1.000
_cell.angle_alpha   90.00
_cell.angle_beta   90.00
_cell.angle_gamma   90.00
#
_symmetry.space_group_name_H-M   'P 1'
#
loop_
_entity.id
_entity.type
_entity.pdbx_description
1 polymer ?
#
loop_
_entity_poly.entity_id
_entity_poly.type
_entity_poly.pdbx_seq_one_letter_code
_entity_poly.pdbx_strand_id
1 'polypeptide(L)'
;MPDNLHTPLPAVLAGPLLRRLEPGRLVLWLVTSRELSLQLWLHPDGEEPRTLALDAHCQQLPLGRHAVLHLLDVPLERALPQDVRIAYDLQIIAADGTRGMADWAAHLLHDGAEHADFVLRARLDQLLHGSCRKPHHAADDGLLCADRLLAEPHDATQRPALLLMSGDQVYVDDVAGPMLCAIHQLIARLGLFDEQLEGAVVEDSQALYADPVGYYRRAELLPEITSNQTLRDKFFGGVKKPIFTSSSADNHLVTFAEMIAMYLLVWSPVPWTLIEETPRHWTSNASSATPTNVSASRHSARGSARPPACWPTCRR
;
A
#
# COMPACT_ATOMS: atom_id res chain seq x y z
N MET A 1 11.69 2.27 26.61
CA MET A 1 10.36 1.84 26.15
C MET A 1 9.67 3.08 25.62
N PRO A 2 9.39 3.22 24.32
CA PRO A 2 8.91 4.48 23.76
C PRO A 2 7.41 4.67 23.98
N ASP A 3 7.01 5.94 24.16
CA ASP A 3 5.66 6.43 24.48
C ASP A 3 4.59 6.21 23.37
N ASN A 4 4.99 5.81 22.16
CA ASN A 4 4.08 5.68 21.01
C ASN A 4 3.19 4.41 21.00
N LEU A 5 3.44 3.47 21.90
CA LEU A 5 2.57 2.29 22.08
C LEU A 5 1.20 2.67 22.66
N HIS A 6 1.07 3.86 23.25
CA HIS A 6 -0.17 4.31 23.90
C HIS A 6 -1.08 5.20 23.05
N THR A 7 -0.62 5.67 21.87
CA THR A 7 -1.49 6.43 20.96
C THR A 7 -2.62 5.53 20.45
N PRO A 8 -3.90 5.95 20.52
CA PRO A 8 -4.98 5.14 19.98
C PRO A 8 -4.80 4.96 18.47
N LEU A 9 -5.03 3.74 17.98
CA LEU A 9 -4.91 3.46 16.55
C LEU A 9 -6.09 4.06 15.78
N PRO A 10 -5.84 4.70 14.62
CA PRO A 10 -6.92 5.15 13.74
C PRO A 10 -7.74 3.96 13.24
N ALA A 11 -9.02 4.18 12.93
CA ALA A 11 -9.90 3.10 12.48
C ALA A 11 -9.42 2.49 11.16
N VAL A 12 -8.99 3.33 10.21
CA VAL A 12 -8.47 2.93 8.90
C VAL A 12 -6.96 3.23 8.84
N LEU A 13 -6.18 2.24 8.41
CA LEU A 13 -4.72 2.30 8.28
C LEU A 13 -4.30 2.59 6.83
N ALA A 14 -5.03 2.06 5.83
CA ALA A 14 -4.78 2.32 4.42
C ALA A 14 -6.04 2.15 3.57
N GLY A 15 -6.13 2.91 2.48
CA GLY A 15 -7.26 2.87 1.54
C GLY A 15 -8.42 3.83 1.90
N PRO A 16 -9.61 3.63 1.30
CA PRO A 16 -9.91 2.59 0.33
C PRO A 16 -9.16 2.81 -0.97
N LEU A 17 -8.81 1.71 -1.62
CA LEU A 17 -8.24 1.69 -2.95
C LEU A 17 -9.24 1.01 -3.86
N LEU A 18 -9.78 1.80 -4.81
CA LEU A 18 -10.62 1.27 -5.86
C LEU A 18 -9.71 0.44 -6.79
N ARG A 19 -10.15 -0.79 -7.10
CA ARG A 19 -9.38 -1.73 -7.92
C ARG A 19 -10.08 -2.02 -9.22
N ARG A 20 -11.40 -2.18 -9.17
CA ARG A 20 -12.22 -2.49 -10.33
C ARG A 20 -13.45 -1.62 -10.33
N LEU A 21 -13.75 -1.08 -11.49
CA LEU A 21 -14.90 -0.22 -11.74
C LEU A 21 -15.56 -0.70 -13.04
N GLU A 22 -16.75 -1.26 -12.90
CA GLU A 22 -17.60 -1.72 -14.00
C GLU A 22 -19.02 -1.21 -13.76
N PRO A 23 -19.88 -1.14 -14.80
CA PRO A 23 -21.24 -0.68 -14.61
C PRO A 23 -21.97 -1.44 -13.49
N GLY A 24 -21.85 -2.76 -13.44
CA GLY A 24 -22.54 -3.59 -12.45
C GLY A 24 -21.70 -4.00 -11.23
N ARG A 25 -20.49 -3.47 -11.03
CA ARG A 25 -19.59 -4.00 -9.99
C ARG A 25 -18.49 -3.02 -9.58
N LEU A 26 -18.24 -2.94 -8.28
CA LEU A 26 -17.12 -2.22 -7.68
C LEU A 26 -16.26 -3.18 -6.87
N VAL A 27 -14.94 -3.06 -6.96
CA VAL A 27 -14.02 -3.77 -6.06
C VAL A 27 -13.12 -2.76 -5.38
N LEU A 28 -13.12 -2.77 -4.05
CA LEU A 28 -12.28 -1.91 -3.23
C LEU A 28 -11.53 -2.75 -2.20
N TRP A 29 -10.43 -2.23 -1.68
CA TRP A 29 -9.84 -2.76 -0.46
C TRP A 29 -9.40 -1.65 0.47
N LEU A 30 -9.39 -1.96 1.77
CA LEU A 30 -8.84 -1.10 2.82
C LEU A 30 -8.26 -1.98 3.92
N VAL A 31 -7.34 -1.43 4.71
CA VAL A 31 -6.84 -2.08 5.92
C VAL A 31 -7.22 -1.22 7.10
N THR A 32 -7.78 -1.83 8.13
CA THR A 32 -8.30 -1.17 9.33
C THR A 32 -7.60 -1.71 10.58
N SER A 33 -7.68 -0.99 11.70
CA SER A 33 -7.07 -1.45 12.96
C SER A 33 -7.88 -2.52 13.70
N ARG A 34 -9.12 -2.78 13.24
CA ARG A 34 -10.07 -3.76 13.77
C ARG A 34 -11.10 -4.08 12.70
N GLU A 35 -11.89 -5.12 12.89
CA GLU A 35 -13.07 -5.38 12.06
C GLU A 35 -14.04 -4.19 12.11
N LEU A 36 -14.53 -3.77 10.95
CA LEU A 36 -15.49 -2.68 10.81
C LEU A 36 -16.68 -3.15 9.98
N SER A 37 -17.89 -2.77 10.39
CA SER A 37 -19.07 -2.78 9.53
C SER A 37 -19.05 -1.54 8.64
N LEU A 38 -19.25 -1.75 7.34
CA LEU A 38 -19.09 -0.71 6.33
C LEU A 38 -20.35 -0.61 5.46
N GLN A 39 -20.67 0.59 5.01
CA GLN A 39 -21.62 0.83 3.93
C GLN A 39 -21.01 1.74 2.87
N LEU A 40 -21.45 1.58 1.63
CA LEU A 40 -21.03 2.42 0.51
C LEU A 40 -22.19 3.31 0.08
N TRP A 41 -22.03 4.61 0.24
CA TRP A 41 -22.92 5.61 -0.33
C TRP A 41 -22.42 6.00 -1.72
N LEU A 42 -23.33 6.08 -2.69
CA LEU A 42 -23.07 6.43 -4.08
C LEU A 42 -24.07 7.47 -4.55
N HIS A 43 -23.58 8.50 -5.22
CA HIS A 43 -24.40 9.55 -5.81
C HIS A 43 -23.86 9.93 -7.18
N PRO A 44 -24.33 9.25 -8.23
CA PRO A 44 -24.11 9.67 -9.61
C PRO A 44 -24.81 11.00 -9.88
N ASP A 45 -24.14 11.91 -10.57
CA ASP A 45 -24.76 13.18 -10.98
C ASP A 45 -26.04 12.93 -11.80
N GLY A 46 -27.14 13.54 -11.39
CA GLY A 46 -28.45 13.38 -12.04
C GLY A 46 -29.25 12.14 -11.61
N GLU A 47 -28.75 11.33 -10.67
CA GLU A 47 -29.48 10.25 -10.02
C GLU A 47 -29.66 10.54 -8.52
N GLU A 48 -30.69 9.95 -7.90
CA GLU A 48 -30.81 9.99 -6.44
C GLU A 48 -29.69 9.17 -5.77
N PRO A 49 -29.17 9.63 -4.60
CA PRO A 49 -28.17 8.89 -3.86
C PRO A 49 -28.71 7.54 -3.38
N ARG A 50 -27.81 6.57 -3.27
CA ARG A 50 -28.12 5.24 -2.76
C ARG A 50 -27.03 4.72 -1.83
N THR A 51 -27.45 3.96 -0.81
CA THR A 51 -26.55 3.35 0.16
C THR A 51 -26.62 1.84 0.04
N LEU A 52 -25.47 1.19 0.03
CA LEU A 52 -25.30 -0.25 -0.09
C LEU A 52 -24.67 -0.79 1.19
N ALA A 53 -25.34 -1.74 1.84
CA ALA A 53 -24.73 -2.51 2.92
C ALA A 53 -23.64 -3.43 2.35
N LEU A 54 -22.50 -3.53 3.03
CA LEU A 54 -21.35 -4.29 2.51
C LEU A 54 -21.09 -5.60 3.25
N ASP A 55 -21.84 -5.94 4.30
CA ASP A 55 -21.58 -7.13 5.13
C ASP A 55 -21.55 -8.43 4.31
N ALA A 56 -22.45 -8.59 3.33
CA ALA A 56 -22.49 -9.76 2.44
C ALA A 56 -21.44 -9.73 1.32
N HIS A 57 -20.73 -8.60 1.17
CA HIS A 57 -19.80 -8.30 0.07
C HIS A 57 -18.40 -7.94 0.57
N CYS A 58 -18.13 -8.18 1.86
CA CYS A 58 -16.88 -7.84 2.52
C CYS A 58 -16.22 -9.11 3.07
N GLN A 59 -15.07 -9.48 2.51
CA GLN A 59 -14.20 -10.48 3.12
C GLN A 59 -13.21 -9.77 4.05
N GLN A 60 -13.22 -10.15 5.33
CA GLN A 60 -12.30 -9.65 6.34
C GLN A 60 -11.20 -10.68 6.61
N LEU A 61 -9.94 -10.26 6.52
CA LEU A 61 -8.76 -11.09 6.72
C LEU A 61 -7.85 -10.42 7.76
N PRO A 62 -7.76 -10.96 8.99
CA PRO A 62 -6.81 -10.49 9.98
C PRO A 62 -5.38 -10.68 9.47
N LEU A 63 -4.62 -9.58 9.43
CA LEU A 63 -3.19 -9.55 9.11
C LEU A 63 -2.33 -9.44 10.38
N GLY A 64 -2.95 -9.08 11.50
CA GLY A 64 -2.33 -8.91 12.80
C GLY A 64 -3.36 -8.62 13.88
N ARG A 65 -2.90 -8.35 15.10
CA ARG A 65 -3.76 -7.97 16.24
C ARG A 65 -4.51 -6.67 16.01
N HIS A 66 -3.90 -5.76 15.26
CA HIS A 66 -4.45 -4.44 14.95
C HIS A 66 -4.36 -4.12 13.45
N ALA A 67 -4.55 -5.12 12.60
CA ALA A 67 -4.60 -4.94 11.16
C ALA A 67 -5.56 -5.96 10.55
N VAL A 68 -6.62 -5.50 9.89
CA VAL A 68 -7.63 -6.33 9.22
C VAL A 68 -7.81 -5.81 7.80
N LEU A 69 -7.47 -6.63 6.81
CA LEU A 69 -7.76 -6.36 5.42
C LEU A 69 -9.24 -6.59 5.14
N HIS A 70 -9.90 -5.60 4.57
CA HIS A 70 -11.27 -5.65 4.08
C HIS A 70 -11.22 -5.67 2.55
N LEU A 71 -11.65 -6.76 1.94
CA LEU A 71 -11.81 -6.91 0.50
C LEU A 71 -13.30 -6.77 0.17
N LEU A 72 -13.65 -5.67 -0.49
CA LEU A 72 -15.01 -5.32 -0.85
C LEU A 72 -15.24 -5.68 -2.31
N ASP A 73 -16.19 -6.57 -2.57
CA ASP A 73 -16.57 -7.03 -3.90
C ASP A 73 -18.08 -6.84 -4.09
N VAL A 74 -18.45 -5.67 -4.60
CA VAL A 74 -19.80 -5.11 -4.51
C VAL A 74 -20.50 -5.22 -5.85
N PRO A 75 -21.36 -6.24 -6.06
CA PRO A 75 -22.27 -6.26 -7.20
C PRO A 75 -23.32 -5.15 -7.06
N LEU A 76 -23.74 -4.58 -8.18
CA LEU A 76 -24.71 -3.50 -8.23
C LEU A 76 -25.96 -3.94 -8.99
N GLU A 77 -27.11 -3.91 -8.32
CA GLU A 77 -28.40 -4.19 -8.96
C GLU A 77 -28.75 -3.16 -10.04
N ARG A 78 -28.47 -1.88 -9.73
CA ARG A 78 -28.55 -0.79 -10.69
C ARG A 78 -27.15 -0.43 -11.17
N ALA A 79 -26.93 -0.55 -12.48
CA ALA A 79 -25.66 -0.21 -13.08
C ALA A 79 -25.28 1.27 -12.83
N LEU A 80 -23.98 1.54 -12.68
CA LEU A 80 -23.45 2.89 -12.66
C LEU A 80 -23.54 3.50 -14.05
N PRO A 81 -23.95 4.79 -14.16
CA PRO A 81 -23.86 5.52 -15.40
C PRO A 81 -22.39 5.70 -15.80
N GLN A 82 -22.16 5.86 -17.11
CA GLN A 82 -20.84 6.13 -17.65
C GLN A 82 -20.68 7.61 -17.97
N ASP A 83 -19.43 8.08 -18.00
CA ASP A 83 -19.04 9.44 -18.42
C ASP A 83 -19.72 10.57 -17.62
N VAL A 84 -20.11 10.27 -16.37
CA VAL A 84 -20.59 11.24 -15.39
C VAL A 84 -19.80 11.10 -14.10
N ARG A 85 -19.74 12.16 -13.31
CA ARG A 85 -19.15 12.10 -11.97
C ARG A 85 -20.05 11.28 -11.06
N ILE A 86 -19.41 10.43 -10.26
CA ILE A 86 -20.05 9.60 -9.24
C ILE A 86 -19.36 9.91 -7.93
N ALA A 87 -20.02 10.69 -7.08
CA ALA A 87 -19.59 10.89 -5.71
C ALA A 87 -19.81 9.59 -4.92
N TYR A 88 -18.92 9.30 -3.99
CA TYR A 88 -19.03 8.15 -3.12
C TYR A 88 -18.47 8.42 -1.73
N ASP A 89 -18.96 7.66 -0.76
CA ASP A 89 -18.48 7.69 0.60
C ASP A 89 -18.47 6.27 1.17
N LEU A 90 -17.29 5.83 1.63
CA LEU A 90 -17.14 4.56 2.34
C LEU A 90 -17.26 4.83 3.84
N GLN A 91 -18.41 4.47 4.38
CA GLN A 91 -18.82 4.91 5.70
C GLN A 91 -18.66 3.78 6.72
N ILE A 92 -18.16 4.14 7.91
CA ILE A 92 -18.03 3.23 9.05
C ILE A 92 -19.34 3.28 9.83
N ILE A 93 -19.98 2.12 10.00
CA ILE A 93 -21.16 1.97 10.83
C ILE A 93 -20.69 1.70 12.27
N ALA A 94 -21.05 2.59 13.18
CA ALA A 94 -20.78 2.45 14.61
C ALA A 94 -22.07 2.56 15.43
N ALA A 95 -22.01 2.20 16.71
CA ALA A 95 -23.18 2.22 17.60
C ALA A 95 -23.73 3.64 17.82
N ASP A 96 -22.87 4.67 17.71
CA ASP A 96 -23.22 6.08 17.87
C ASP A 96 -23.57 6.77 16.56
N GLY A 97 -23.58 6.04 15.43
CA GLY A 97 -23.94 6.55 14.12
C GLY A 97 -22.95 6.16 13.03
N THR A 98 -23.13 6.78 11.86
CA THR A 98 -22.30 6.55 10.69
C THR A 98 -21.25 7.64 10.56
N ARG A 99 -20.01 7.26 10.26
CA ARG A 99 -18.89 8.20 10.04
C ARG A 99 -18.38 8.10 8.61
N GLY A 100 -18.37 9.21 7.90
CA GLY A 100 -17.96 9.29 6.50
C GLY A 100 -16.46 9.47 6.34
N MET A 101 -15.99 9.40 5.08
CA MET A 101 -14.60 9.63 4.70
C MET A 101 -14.09 11.00 5.16
N ALA A 102 -14.94 12.02 5.20
CA ALA A 102 -14.56 13.33 5.74
C ALA A 102 -14.14 13.26 7.23
N ASP A 103 -14.75 12.36 8.01
CA ASP A 103 -14.44 12.20 9.44
C ASP A 103 -13.17 11.37 9.66
N TRP A 104 -13.03 10.24 8.94
CA TRP A 104 -11.96 9.27 9.21
C TRP A 104 -10.75 9.39 8.27
N ALA A 105 -10.90 10.04 7.11
CA ALA A 105 -9.82 10.27 6.14
C ALA A 105 -10.03 11.53 5.29
N ALA A 106 -10.16 12.70 5.95
CA ALA A 106 -10.21 14.00 5.29
C ALA A 106 -9.08 14.21 4.26
N HIS A 107 -7.90 13.63 4.49
CA HIS A 107 -6.75 13.68 3.58
C HIS A 107 -6.99 13.05 2.20
N LEU A 108 -8.03 12.22 2.03
CA LEU A 108 -8.41 11.63 0.74
C LEU A 108 -9.33 12.53 -0.08
N LEU A 109 -9.91 13.59 0.51
CA LEU A 109 -10.83 14.50 -0.15
C LEU A 109 -10.09 15.70 -0.72
N HIS A 110 -10.35 16.04 -1.98
CA HIS A 110 -9.84 17.27 -2.60
C HIS A 110 -10.39 18.51 -1.88
N ASP A 111 -9.65 19.62 -1.94
CA ASP A 111 -10.00 20.83 -1.19
C ASP A 111 -11.42 21.31 -1.57
N GLY A 112 -12.28 21.47 -0.56
CA GLY A 112 -13.68 21.86 -0.74
C GLY A 112 -14.63 20.74 -1.15
N ALA A 113 -14.15 19.51 -1.37
CA ALA A 113 -14.99 18.36 -1.65
C ALA A 113 -15.54 17.74 -0.35
N GLU A 114 -16.85 17.49 -0.32
CA GLU A 114 -17.52 16.80 0.80
C GLU A 114 -17.37 15.27 0.72
N HIS A 115 -17.19 14.74 -0.50
CA HIS A 115 -17.14 13.31 -0.80
C HIS A 115 -16.02 13.03 -1.81
N ALA A 116 -15.49 11.81 -1.79
CA ALA A 116 -14.60 11.33 -2.84
C ALA A 116 -15.43 11.06 -4.11
N ASP A 117 -14.78 10.99 -5.27
CA ASP A 117 -15.50 10.78 -6.52
C ASP A 117 -14.64 10.11 -7.59
N PHE A 118 -15.30 9.38 -8.49
CA PHE A 118 -14.69 8.78 -9.67
C PHE A 118 -15.59 9.00 -10.90
N VAL A 119 -15.06 8.70 -12.09
CA VAL A 119 -15.84 8.63 -13.34
C VAL A 119 -15.64 7.26 -13.96
N LEU A 120 -16.75 6.54 -14.22
CA LEU A 120 -16.69 5.31 -15.01
C LEU A 120 -16.71 5.69 -16.49
N ARG A 121 -15.55 5.61 -17.14
CA ARG A 121 -15.43 6.01 -18.53
C ARG A 121 -15.93 4.94 -19.49
N ALA A 122 -16.77 5.31 -20.45
CA ALA A 122 -17.19 4.42 -21.54
C ALA A 122 -16.04 4.10 -22.50
N ARG A 123 -15.08 5.03 -22.61
CA ARG A 123 -13.90 4.95 -23.49
C ARG A 123 -12.61 5.16 -22.70
N LEU A 124 -11.62 4.31 -22.95
CA LEU A 124 -10.28 4.39 -22.38
C LEU A 124 -9.35 5.18 -23.32
N ASP A 125 -9.63 6.47 -23.51
CA ASP A 125 -8.86 7.37 -24.40
C ASP A 125 -7.84 8.25 -23.65
N GLN A 126 -8.00 8.43 -22.34
CA GLN A 126 -7.04 9.09 -21.47
C GLN A 126 -6.60 8.17 -20.35
N LEU A 127 -5.30 7.88 -20.29
CA LEU A 127 -4.73 6.90 -19.36
C LEU A 127 -3.53 7.52 -18.64
N LEU A 128 -3.49 7.35 -17.33
CA LEU A 128 -2.25 7.56 -16.58
C LEU A 128 -1.51 6.23 -16.51
N HIS A 129 -0.20 6.28 -16.74
CA HIS A 129 0.66 5.09 -16.68
C HIS A 129 1.81 5.36 -15.71
N GLY A 130 2.07 4.38 -14.85
CA GLY A 130 3.15 4.44 -13.88
C GLY A 130 3.82 3.08 -13.67
N SER A 131 5.09 3.11 -13.29
CA SER A 131 5.86 1.93 -12.88
C SER A 131 7.02 2.38 -11.99
N CYS A 132 7.69 1.41 -11.33
CA CYS A 132 8.96 1.64 -10.62
C CYS A 132 8.87 2.70 -9.50
N ARG A 133 7.91 2.54 -8.59
CA ARG A 133 7.69 3.47 -7.47
C ARG A 133 8.62 3.15 -6.29
N LYS A 134 9.92 3.36 -6.47
CA LYS A 134 10.97 3.04 -5.48
C LYS A 134 10.95 4.04 -4.31
N PRO A 135 10.57 3.63 -3.08
CA PRO A 135 10.30 4.59 -1.98
C PRO A 135 11.49 5.43 -1.53
N HIS A 136 12.71 4.98 -1.81
CA HIS A 136 13.95 5.65 -1.39
C HIS A 136 14.75 6.17 -2.58
N HIS A 137 14.12 6.32 -3.74
CA HIS A 137 14.71 7.07 -4.84
C HIS A 137 14.79 8.56 -4.47
N ALA A 138 15.74 9.30 -5.06
CA ALA A 138 15.96 10.71 -4.72
C ALA A 138 14.90 11.67 -5.28
N ALA A 139 14.12 11.22 -6.27
CA ALA A 139 13.04 11.99 -6.85
C ALA A 139 11.75 11.85 -6.04
N ASP A 140 10.90 12.89 -6.10
CA ASP A 140 9.56 12.85 -5.53
C ASP A 140 8.68 11.79 -6.20
N ASP A 141 7.59 11.43 -5.52
CA ASP A 141 6.65 10.42 -5.98
C ASP A 141 5.89 10.90 -7.23
N GLY A 142 6.00 10.16 -8.34
CA GLY A 142 5.32 10.50 -9.59
C GLY A 142 3.79 10.50 -9.49
N LEU A 143 3.20 9.81 -8.51
CA LEU A 143 1.75 9.87 -8.29
C LEU A 143 1.30 11.29 -7.87
N LEU A 144 2.18 12.14 -7.33
CA LEU A 144 1.84 13.54 -7.01
C LEU A 144 1.38 14.30 -8.24
N CYS A 145 1.95 13.99 -9.41
CA CYS A 145 1.51 14.57 -10.66
C CYS A 145 0.08 14.14 -11.00
N ALA A 146 -0.27 12.88 -10.74
CA ALA A 146 -1.64 12.37 -10.93
C ALA A 146 -2.62 13.00 -9.94
N ASP A 147 -2.25 13.16 -8.67
CA ASP A 147 -3.08 13.83 -7.65
C ASP A 147 -3.38 15.28 -8.03
N ARG A 148 -2.35 16.03 -8.41
CA ARG A 148 -2.48 17.42 -8.87
C ARG A 148 -3.36 17.52 -10.11
N LEU A 149 -3.15 16.64 -11.09
CA LEU A 149 -3.99 16.61 -12.29
C LEU A 149 -5.45 16.41 -11.88
N LEU A 150 -5.76 15.46 -10.99
CA LEU A 150 -7.13 15.21 -10.56
C LEU A 150 -7.75 16.30 -9.69
N ALA A 151 -6.95 17.06 -8.96
CA ALA A 151 -7.42 18.18 -8.16
C ALA A 151 -7.93 19.34 -9.03
N GLU A 152 -7.50 19.43 -10.29
CA GLU A 152 -8.02 20.41 -11.24
C GLU A 152 -9.44 20.03 -11.69
N PRO A 153 -10.35 21.01 -11.91
CA PRO A 153 -11.68 20.72 -12.43
C PRO A 153 -11.61 20.08 -13.82
N HIS A 154 -12.32 18.97 -13.99
CA HIS A 154 -12.46 18.28 -15.27
C HIS A 154 -13.93 18.11 -15.64
N ASP A 155 -14.21 18.22 -16.93
CA ASP A 155 -15.38 17.55 -17.49
C ASP A 155 -15.21 16.03 -17.27
N ALA A 156 -16.30 15.32 -16.95
CA ALA A 156 -16.25 13.87 -16.72
C ALA A 156 -15.62 13.11 -17.92
N THR A 157 -15.87 13.59 -19.14
CA THR A 157 -15.31 13.05 -20.39
C THR A 157 -13.87 13.48 -20.69
N GLN A 158 -13.25 14.30 -19.84
CA GLN A 158 -11.83 14.66 -19.91
C GLN A 158 -11.02 14.10 -18.75
N ARG A 159 -11.65 13.70 -17.64
CA ARG A 159 -10.94 13.04 -16.55
C ARG A 159 -10.29 11.75 -17.04
N PRO A 160 -9.01 11.46 -16.70
CA PRO A 160 -8.40 10.23 -17.18
C PRO A 160 -9.13 9.01 -16.63
N ALA A 161 -9.22 7.98 -17.47
CA ALA A 161 -10.11 6.83 -17.28
C ALA A 161 -9.55 5.77 -16.32
N LEU A 162 -8.23 5.64 -16.27
CA LEU A 162 -7.54 4.58 -15.53
C LEU A 162 -6.11 5.02 -15.18
N LEU A 163 -5.67 4.62 -14.00
CA LEU A 163 -4.25 4.54 -13.65
C LEU A 163 -3.77 3.10 -13.87
N LEU A 164 -2.95 2.91 -14.91
CA LEU A 164 -2.32 1.63 -15.22
C LEU A 164 -0.95 1.54 -14.56
N MET A 165 -0.78 0.59 -13.66
CA MET A 165 0.51 0.31 -13.01
C MET A 165 1.10 -1.00 -13.52
N SER A 166 2.03 -0.91 -14.47
CA SER A 166 2.55 -2.10 -15.18
C SER A 166 3.86 -2.66 -14.63
N GLY A 167 4.37 -2.12 -13.53
CA GLY A 167 5.63 -2.55 -12.92
C GLY A 167 5.60 -2.43 -11.41
N ASP A 168 6.80 -2.34 -10.82
CA ASP A 168 7.03 -2.46 -9.38
C ASP A 168 6.29 -1.35 -8.60
N GLN A 169 5.17 -1.74 -7.99
CA GLN A 169 4.35 -0.88 -7.11
C GLN A 169 5.00 -0.72 -5.73
N VAL A 170 5.81 -1.70 -5.35
CA VAL A 170 6.65 -1.75 -4.15
C VAL A 170 7.96 -2.45 -4.54
N TYR A 171 9.03 -2.18 -3.81
CA TYR A 171 10.32 -2.84 -3.98
C TYR A 171 10.54 -3.78 -2.81
N VAL A 172 10.83 -5.05 -3.10
CA VAL A 172 10.96 -6.09 -2.08
C VAL A 172 12.37 -6.63 -1.99
N ASP A 173 13.14 -6.55 -3.06
CA ASP A 173 14.51 -7.04 -3.21
C ASP A 173 15.57 -5.94 -3.06
N ASP A 174 15.15 -4.68 -3.02
CA ASP A 174 16.00 -3.50 -2.86
C ASP A 174 15.29 -2.53 -1.90
N VAL A 175 15.62 -2.64 -0.62
CA VAL A 175 14.97 -1.90 0.46
C VAL A 175 16.02 -1.11 1.25
N ALA A 176 15.93 0.22 1.26
CA ALA A 176 16.82 1.01 2.09
C ALA A 176 16.68 0.63 3.58
N GLY A 177 17.79 0.58 4.33
CA GLY A 177 17.77 0.18 5.74
C GLY A 177 16.79 1.00 6.61
N PRO A 178 16.65 2.33 6.44
CA PRO A 178 15.63 3.09 7.15
C PRO A 178 14.20 2.66 6.84
N MET A 179 13.90 2.27 5.59
CA MET A 179 12.59 1.76 5.22
C MET A 179 12.32 0.41 5.90
N LEU A 180 13.33 -0.47 5.94
CA LEU A 180 13.23 -1.75 6.65
C LEU A 180 13.01 -1.55 8.16
N CYS A 181 13.66 -0.55 8.75
CA CYS A 181 13.44 -0.19 10.15
C CYS A 181 12.01 0.32 10.39
N ALA A 182 11.49 1.18 9.51
CA ALA A 182 10.10 1.62 9.56
C ALA A 182 9.11 0.45 9.46
N ILE A 183 9.39 -0.50 8.57
CA ILE A 183 8.62 -1.75 8.41
C ILE A 183 8.59 -2.55 9.71
N HIS A 184 9.74 -2.81 10.34
CA HIS A 184 9.82 -3.56 11.60
C HIS A 184 9.11 -2.87 12.76
N GLN A 185 9.23 -1.54 12.86
CA GLN A 185 8.48 -0.76 13.84
C GLN A 185 6.97 -0.90 13.62
N LEU A 186 6.51 -0.85 12.37
CA LEU A 186 5.08 -0.98 12.06
C LEU A 186 4.56 -2.40 12.32
N ILE A 187 5.34 -3.44 11.98
CA ILE A 187 5.03 -4.85 12.31
C ILE A 187 4.77 -4.98 13.81
N ALA A 188 5.71 -4.51 14.63
CA ALA A 188 5.58 -4.55 16.09
C ALA A 188 4.38 -3.72 16.58
N ARG A 189 4.15 -2.54 15.99
CA ARG A 189 3.08 -1.63 16.40
C ARG A 189 1.68 -2.18 16.13
N LEU A 190 1.50 -2.85 15.00
CA LEU A 190 0.21 -3.44 14.59
C LEU A 190 0.06 -4.89 15.07
N GLY A 191 1.13 -5.49 15.61
CA GLY A 191 1.18 -6.90 15.95
C GLY A 191 0.85 -7.78 14.75
N LEU A 192 1.48 -7.51 13.61
CA LEU A 192 1.33 -8.34 12.40
C LEU A 192 1.79 -9.77 12.70
N PHE A 193 1.13 -10.75 12.09
CA PHE A 193 1.39 -12.15 12.39
C PHE A 193 2.76 -12.60 11.89
N ASP A 194 3.45 -13.35 12.74
CA ASP A 194 4.70 -14.03 12.40
C ASP A 194 4.43 -15.31 11.61
N GLU A 195 5.45 -15.79 10.93
CA GLU A 195 5.43 -17.07 10.22
C GLU A 195 6.68 -17.90 10.50
N GLN A 196 6.55 -19.21 10.27
CA GLN A 196 7.68 -20.14 10.30
C GLN A 196 8.36 -20.14 8.94
N LEU A 197 9.70 -20.17 8.93
CA LEU A 197 10.50 -20.07 7.72
C LEU A 197 11.11 -21.44 7.40
N GLU A 198 10.45 -22.19 6.52
CA GLU A 198 10.93 -23.51 6.10
C GLU A 198 12.16 -23.39 5.18
N GLY A 199 13.24 -24.10 5.54
CA GLY A 199 14.47 -24.16 4.73
C GLY A 199 15.34 -22.90 4.77
N ALA A 200 15.08 -21.99 5.72
CA ALA A 200 15.89 -20.80 5.96
C ALA A 200 16.96 -21.03 7.04
N VAL A 201 17.93 -20.12 7.12
CA VAL A 201 18.99 -20.12 8.17
C VAL A 201 18.41 -19.81 9.55
N VAL A 202 17.27 -19.10 9.59
CA VAL A 202 16.52 -18.74 10.79
C VAL A 202 15.16 -19.45 10.77
N GLU A 203 14.64 -19.82 11.94
CA GLU A 203 13.45 -20.68 12.06
C GLU A 203 12.13 -19.92 11.87
N ASP A 204 12.08 -18.62 12.21
CA ASP A 204 10.85 -17.82 12.15
C ASP A 204 11.11 -16.31 11.98
N SER A 205 10.01 -15.55 11.87
CA SER A 205 10.03 -14.09 11.77
C SER A 205 10.74 -13.40 12.94
N GLN A 206 10.56 -13.87 14.17
CA GLN A 206 11.13 -13.21 15.36
C GLN A 206 12.65 -13.40 15.42
N ALA A 207 13.14 -14.60 15.13
CA ALA A 207 14.55 -14.89 14.99
C ALA A 207 15.19 -14.03 13.88
N LEU A 208 14.50 -13.87 12.75
CA LEU A 208 14.93 -13.00 11.65
C LEU A 208 15.08 -11.53 12.08
N TYR A 209 14.13 -11.00 12.87
CA TYR A 209 14.15 -9.60 13.30
C TYR A 209 15.15 -9.33 14.44
N ALA A 210 15.42 -10.32 15.28
CA ALA A 210 16.35 -10.22 16.40
C ALA A 210 17.83 -10.34 15.98
N ASP A 211 18.11 -10.91 14.80
CA ASP A 211 19.47 -11.16 14.33
C ASP A 211 20.23 -9.83 14.11
N PRO A 212 21.40 -9.63 14.75
CA PRO A 212 22.24 -8.44 14.53
C PRO A 212 22.78 -8.29 13.08
N VAL A 213 22.66 -9.33 12.25
CA VAL A 213 22.96 -9.34 10.80
C VAL A 213 21.78 -8.80 9.98
N GLY A 214 20.61 -8.54 10.60
CA GLY A 214 19.32 -8.25 9.97
C GLY A 214 19.20 -6.96 9.15
N TYR A 215 20.24 -6.12 9.11
CA TYR A 215 20.32 -4.95 8.24
C TYR A 215 21.64 -4.96 7.45
N TYR A 216 21.54 -4.77 6.13
CA TYR A 216 22.62 -4.71 5.14
C TYR A 216 23.44 -6.00 4.96
N ARG A 217 23.06 -7.08 5.63
CA ARG A 217 23.66 -8.42 5.46
C ARG A 217 22.60 -9.51 5.31
N ARG A 218 21.35 -9.13 5.00
CA ARG A 218 20.25 -10.10 4.83
C ARG A 218 20.47 -11.03 3.65
N ALA A 219 21.25 -10.61 2.65
CA ALA A 219 21.66 -11.47 1.55
C ALA A 219 22.41 -12.73 2.00
N GLU A 220 23.04 -12.71 3.18
CA GLU A 220 23.72 -13.88 3.78
C GLU A 220 22.74 -14.92 4.34
N LEU A 221 21.48 -14.54 4.59
CA LEU A 221 20.43 -15.43 5.08
C LEU A 221 19.76 -16.24 3.96
N LEU A 222 20.07 -15.90 2.70
CA LEU A 222 19.54 -16.58 1.53
C LEU A 222 20.13 -17.99 1.42
N PRO A 223 19.33 -19.01 1.09
CA PRO A 223 19.84 -20.37 0.95
C PRO A 223 20.89 -20.43 -0.16
N GLU A 224 22.03 -21.06 0.12
CA GLU A 224 23.02 -21.37 -0.91
C GLU A 224 22.42 -22.40 -1.88
N ILE A 225 21.88 -21.94 -3.01
CA ILE A 225 21.38 -22.84 -4.05
C ILE A 225 22.57 -23.66 -4.58
N THR A 226 22.69 -24.92 -4.14
CA THR A 226 23.52 -25.93 -4.81
C THR A 226 22.84 -26.21 -6.14
N SER A 227 23.34 -25.58 -7.19
CA SER A 227 22.69 -25.57 -8.50
C SER A 227 22.44 -26.97 -9.05
N ASN A 228 21.24 -27.23 -9.53
CA ASN A 228 21.00 -28.25 -10.55
C ASN A 228 21.90 -27.94 -11.76
N GLN A 229 23.04 -28.63 -11.84
CA GLN A 229 24.10 -28.42 -12.82
C GLN A 229 23.64 -28.64 -14.28
N THR A 230 22.58 -29.41 -14.49
CA THR A 230 22.18 -29.92 -15.81
C THR A 230 21.53 -28.91 -16.76
N LEU A 231 20.98 -27.79 -16.27
CA LEU A 231 20.40 -26.74 -17.13
C LEU A 231 21.34 -25.55 -17.36
N ARG A 232 22.33 -25.36 -16.48
CA ARG A 232 23.30 -24.24 -16.55
C ARG A 232 24.26 -24.39 -17.73
N ASP A 233 24.72 -25.60 -18.00
CA ASP A 233 25.71 -25.84 -19.07
C ASP A 233 25.14 -25.75 -20.49
N LYS A 234 23.81 -25.88 -20.67
CA LYS A 234 23.21 -25.94 -22.01
C LYS A 234 22.78 -24.60 -22.60
N PHE A 235 22.59 -23.54 -21.80
CA PHE A 235 22.02 -22.29 -22.32
C PHE A 235 22.71 -21.00 -21.86
N PHE A 236 23.46 -20.99 -20.75
CA PHE A 236 24.05 -19.76 -20.24
C PHE A 236 25.44 -20.04 -19.65
N GLY A 237 26.48 -19.71 -20.40
CA GLY A 237 27.86 -19.81 -19.94
C GLY A 237 28.09 -19.10 -18.60
N GLY A 238 28.24 -19.90 -17.53
CA GLY A 238 29.25 -19.69 -16.50
C GLY A 238 29.16 -18.48 -15.57
N VAL A 239 27.99 -17.91 -15.26
CA VAL A 239 27.87 -16.89 -14.19
C VAL A 239 26.89 -17.36 -13.12
N LYS A 240 27.33 -17.41 -11.85
CA LYS A 240 26.45 -17.57 -10.68
C LYS A 240 25.44 -16.41 -10.72
N LYS A 241 24.20 -16.69 -11.12
CA LYS A 241 23.12 -15.70 -11.01
C LYS A 241 22.73 -15.58 -9.53
N PRO A 242 22.77 -14.38 -8.94
CA PRO A 242 22.23 -14.15 -7.60
C PRO A 242 20.73 -14.51 -7.57
N ILE A 243 20.19 -14.79 -6.38
CA ILE A 243 18.77 -15.10 -6.20
C ILE A 243 17.89 -13.91 -6.60
N PHE A 244 18.36 -12.68 -6.32
CA PHE A 244 17.71 -11.46 -6.76
C PHE A 244 18.29 -10.93 -8.07
N THR A 245 17.45 -10.32 -8.89
CA THR A 245 17.86 -9.62 -10.11
C THR A 245 18.44 -8.23 -9.84
N SER A 246 18.20 -7.68 -8.63
CA SER A 246 18.81 -6.43 -8.17
C SER A 246 20.30 -6.60 -7.82
N SER A 247 21.11 -5.61 -8.19
CA SER A 247 22.51 -5.48 -7.76
C SER A 247 22.67 -4.88 -6.36
N SER A 248 21.56 -4.58 -5.67
CA SER A 248 21.50 -3.88 -4.38
C SER A 248 20.56 -4.61 -3.42
N ALA A 249 20.80 -5.91 -3.22
CA ALA A 249 19.94 -6.80 -2.42
C ALA A 249 20.40 -7.02 -0.96
N ASP A 250 21.31 -6.17 -0.48
CA ASP A 250 21.85 -6.22 0.89
C ASP A 250 20.75 -6.16 1.96
N ASN A 251 19.64 -5.51 1.61
CA ASN A 251 18.38 -5.52 2.33
C ASN A 251 17.24 -5.88 1.37
N HIS A 252 16.42 -6.83 1.80
CA HIS A 252 15.23 -7.28 1.11
C HIS A 252 14.19 -7.75 2.15
N LEU A 253 12.93 -7.76 1.76
CA LEU A 253 11.83 -8.29 2.54
C LEU A 253 11.81 -9.82 2.39
N VAL A 254 11.50 -10.50 3.48
CA VAL A 254 11.45 -11.95 3.59
C VAL A 254 10.05 -12.37 3.98
N THR A 255 9.45 -11.70 4.99
CA THR A 255 8.21 -12.18 5.61
C THR A 255 6.96 -11.56 4.99
N PHE A 256 5.83 -12.25 5.10
CA PHE A 256 4.53 -11.70 4.73
C PHE A 256 4.20 -10.41 5.52
N ALA A 257 4.55 -10.37 6.81
CA ALA A 257 4.40 -9.18 7.65
C ALA A 257 5.20 -7.98 7.10
N GLU A 258 6.44 -8.21 6.64
CA GLU A 258 7.25 -7.19 5.98
C GLU A 258 6.62 -6.68 4.68
N MET A 259 6.06 -7.58 3.86
CA MET A 259 5.35 -7.21 2.63
C MET A 259 4.11 -6.35 2.93
N ILE A 260 3.29 -6.75 3.90
CA ILE A 260 2.11 -5.99 4.30
C ILE A 260 2.49 -4.61 4.82
N ALA A 261 3.46 -4.53 5.74
CA ALA A 261 3.91 -3.25 6.28
C ALA A 261 4.50 -2.33 5.19
N MET A 262 5.25 -2.88 4.22
CA MET A 262 5.70 -2.14 3.03
C MET A 262 4.51 -1.57 2.24
N TYR A 263 3.51 -2.38 1.93
CA TYR A 263 2.30 -1.92 1.24
C TYR A 263 1.59 -0.80 2.01
N LEU A 264 1.42 -0.94 3.33
CA LEU A 264 0.76 0.06 4.17
C LEU A 264 1.52 1.40 4.16
N LEU A 265 2.85 1.37 4.32
CA LEU A 265 3.69 2.58 4.31
C LEU A 265 3.73 3.25 2.93
N VAL A 266 3.70 2.47 1.85
CA VAL A 266 3.76 3.02 0.48
C VAL A 266 2.42 3.59 0.02
N TRP A 267 1.30 3.01 0.45
CA TRP A 267 -0.04 3.37 -0.02
C TRP A 267 -0.84 4.23 0.96
N SER A 268 -0.29 4.59 2.11
CA SER A 268 -0.99 5.42 3.08
C SER A 268 -0.03 6.30 3.88
N PRO A 269 -0.38 7.57 4.12
CA PRO A 269 0.37 8.43 5.04
C PRO A 269 0.12 8.06 6.50
N VAL A 270 -0.99 7.38 6.82
CA VAL A 270 -1.42 7.09 8.20
C VAL A 270 -0.40 6.23 8.96
N PRO A 271 0.15 5.12 8.44
CA PRO A 271 1.09 4.27 9.16
C PRO A 271 2.39 4.98 9.57
N TRP A 272 2.82 6.01 8.82
CA TRP A 272 3.99 6.84 9.16
C TRP A 272 3.80 7.68 10.43
N THR A 273 2.56 7.84 10.88
CA THR A 273 2.22 8.51 12.16
C THR A 273 2.32 7.57 13.36
N LEU A 274 2.45 6.26 13.12
CA LEU A 274 2.41 5.22 14.14
C LEU A 274 3.82 4.73 14.53
N ILE A 275 4.87 5.24 13.89
CA ILE A 275 6.26 4.81 14.02
C ILE A 275 7.19 6.02 14.24
N GLU A 276 8.40 5.77 14.73
CA GLU A 276 9.40 6.81 14.98
C GLU A 276 10.32 7.06 13.78
N GLU A 277 10.63 8.34 13.54
CA GLU A 277 11.43 8.81 12.40
C GLU A 277 12.92 8.42 12.47
N THR A 278 13.40 8.06 13.66
CA THR A 278 14.82 7.75 13.88
C THR A 278 14.97 6.63 14.91
N PRO A 279 15.54 5.46 14.57
CA PRO A 279 16.03 4.58 15.61
C PRO A 279 17.14 5.31 16.39
N ARG A 280 16.95 5.51 17.70
CA ARG A 280 17.89 6.26 18.57
C ARG A 280 19.27 5.61 18.72
N HIS A 281 19.53 4.50 18.03
CA HIS A 281 20.72 3.67 18.18
C HIS A 281 21.32 3.29 16.82
N TRP A 282 21.43 4.22 15.87
CA TRP A 282 22.38 4.04 14.77
C TRP A 282 23.77 4.49 15.22
N THR A 283 24.49 3.61 15.94
CA THR A 283 25.95 3.77 16.08
C THR A 283 26.58 3.29 14.78
N SER A 284 26.95 4.23 13.92
CA SER A 284 27.69 3.98 12.69
C SER A 284 29.05 3.35 13.01
N ASN A 285 29.14 2.02 12.96
CA ASN A 285 30.41 1.30 12.85
C ASN A 285 30.60 0.72 11.43
N ALA A 286 30.10 1.44 10.42
CA ALA A 286 30.39 1.15 9.02
C ALA A 286 30.78 2.45 8.31
N SER A 287 32.08 2.74 8.33
CA SER A 287 32.73 3.79 7.55
C SER A 287 32.70 3.43 6.06
N SER A 288 31.54 3.61 5.41
CA SER A 288 31.42 3.78 3.94
C SER A 288 29.99 4.05 3.43
N ALA A 289 28.94 3.93 4.24
CA ALA A 289 27.58 4.19 3.77
C ALA A 289 27.21 5.68 3.89
N THR A 290 26.94 6.33 2.76
CA THR A 290 26.36 7.67 2.70
C THR A 290 25.04 7.67 3.46
N PRO A 291 24.77 8.63 4.37
CA PRO A 291 23.51 8.68 5.10
C PRO A 291 22.38 9.00 4.12
N THR A 292 21.66 7.97 3.67
CA THR A 292 20.41 8.14 2.93
C THR A 292 19.36 8.56 3.96
N ASN A 293 18.98 9.82 3.86
CA ASN A 293 18.17 10.53 4.84
C ASN A 293 16.73 10.00 4.82
N VAL A 294 16.19 9.60 5.97
CA VAL A 294 14.78 9.19 6.16
C VAL A 294 13.80 10.27 5.69
N SER A 295 14.27 11.52 5.63
CA SER A 295 13.54 12.63 5.04
C SER A 295 13.13 12.37 3.59
N ALA A 296 13.91 11.66 2.76
CA ALA A 296 13.58 11.42 1.35
C ALA A 296 12.36 10.48 1.20
N SER A 297 12.34 9.35 1.92
CA SER A 297 11.20 8.43 1.94
C SER A 297 9.94 9.08 2.51
N ARG A 298 10.10 10.04 3.42
CA ARG A 298 8.98 10.77 4.01
C ARG A 298 8.55 12.00 3.22
N HIS A 299 9.38 12.62 2.39
CA HIS A 299 8.94 13.62 1.42
C HIS A 299 8.12 12.94 0.30
N SER A 300 8.51 11.73 -0.12
CA SER A 300 7.69 10.88 -1.00
C SER A 300 6.37 10.43 -0.36
N ALA A 301 6.31 10.23 0.96
CA ALA A 301 5.08 9.78 1.67
C ALA A 301 4.22 10.89 2.30
N ARG A 302 4.79 12.04 2.70
CA ARG A 302 4.03 13.25 3.13
C ARG A 302 3.58 14.09 1.95
N GLY A 303 4.34 14.05 0.86
CA GLY A 303 3.85 14.27 -0.48
C GLY A 303 3.38 12.97 -1.12
N SER A 304 2.80 12.01 -0.39
CA SER A 304 2.11 10.92 -1.10
C SER A 304 0.91 11.54 -1.78
N ALA A 305 0.80 11.34 -3.08
CA ALA A 305 -0.48 11.44 -3.75
C ALA A 305 -1.56 10.74 -2.93
N ARG A 306 -2.79 11.24 -2.94
CA ARG A 306 -3.90 10.46 -2.39
C ARG A 306 -3.83 9.07 -3.04
N PRO A 307 -3.80 7.98 -2.26
CA PRO A 307 -3.90 6.65 -2.85
C PRO A 307 -5.09 6.65 -3.81
N PRO A 308 -5.07 5.87 -4.91
CA PRO A 308 -6.16 5.81 -5.88
C PRO A 308 -7.46 5.24 -5.27
N ALA A 309 -8.07 5.97 -4.36
CA ALA A 309 -9.43 5.79 -3.88
C ALA A 309 -10.41 6.08 -5.02
N CYS A 310 -10.00 6.94 -5.96
CA CYS A 310 -10.79 7.42 -7.08
C CYS A 310 -10.50 6.71 -8.43
N TRP A 311 -9.68 5.67 -8.47
CA TRP A 311 -9.32 4.98 -9.74
C TRP A 311 -9.51 3.48 -9.66
N PRO A 312 -10.02 2.79 -10.69
CA PRO A 312 -9.67 1.39 -10.89
C PRO A 312 -8.15 1.27 -11.16
N THR A 313 -7.53 0.17 -10.76
CA THR A 313 -6.13 -0.13 -11.07
C THR A 313 -6.06 -1.54 -11.64
N CYS A 314 -5.71 -1.64 -12.92
CA CYS A 314 -5.71 -2.91 -13.65
C CYS A 314 -4.35 -3.62 -13.49
N ARG A 315 -4.36 -4.89 -13.06
CA ARG A 315 -3.22 -5.82 -13.21
C ARG A 315 -3.47 -6.67 -14.45
N ARG A 316 -2.42 -6.89 -15.25
CA ARG A 316 -2.45 -7.96 -16.27
C ARG A 316 -2.38 -9.32 -15.59
#